data_AF-A0A1H1WZZ3-F1
#
_entry.id   AF-A0A1H1WZZ3-F1
#
_cell.length_a   1.000
_cell.length_b   1.000
_cell.length_c   1.000
_cell.angle_alpha   90.00
_cell.angle_beta   90.00
_cell.angle_gamma   90.00
#
_symmetry.space_group_name_H-M   'P 1'
#
loop_
_entity.id
_entity.type
_entity.pdbx_description
1 polymer ?
#
loop_
_entity_poly.entity_id
_entity_poly.type
_entity_poly.pdbx_seq_one_letter_code
_entity_poly.pdbx_strand_id
1 'polypeptide(L)'
;MFSRILSSSRFNPKAGALDFWHEFRKPNPYRWPILAASCLPLAVIFGWLSTETHYKEPARPTITYITTFDPERTDEEIMASNRANQEVKELREERAEAIAERKRELYKALGRATGMDVDEIERRAEAERAAEEAATAERRAAGADPAAAPQDRAEGTAR
;
A
#
# COMPACT_ATOMS: atom_id res chain seq x y z
N MET A 1 45.69 34.20 -25.10
CA MET A 1 45.39 35.64 -24.95
C MET A 1 43.98 35.90 -24.36
N PHE A 2 43.41 35.00 -23.54
CA PHE A 2 42.04 35.11 -23.02
C PHE A 2 41.93 35.21 -21.48
N SER A 3 43.03 35.05 -20.75
CA SER A 3 43.01 35.00 -19.27
C SER A 3 42.98 36.38 -18.59
N ARG A 4 43.29 37.47 -19.31
CA ARG A 4 43.33 38.83 -18.75
C ARG A 4 41.99 39.58 -18.77
N ILE A 5 40.97 39.03 -19.43
CA ILE A 5 39.67 39.71 -19.68
C ILE A 5 38.64 39.43 -18.57
N LEU A 6 38.71 38.27 -17.89
CA LEU A 6 37.77 37.91 -16.83
C LEU A 6 38.08 38.57 -15.47
N SER A 7 39.31 39.09 -15.28
CA SER A 7 39.69 39.77 -14.03
C SER A 7 39.21 41.23 -13.97
N SER A 8 38.71 41.80 -15.08
CA SER A 8 38.16 43.17 -15.17
C SER A 8 36.73 43.20 -15.74
N SER A 9 35.92 42.17 -15.47
CA SER A 9 34.50 42.18 -15.80
C SER A 9 33.72 42.92 -14.71
N ARG A 10 32.90 43.91 -15.11
CA ARG A 10 31.97 44.65 -14.23
C ARG A 10 30.94 43.76 -13.50
N PHE A 11 30.80 42.51 -13.94
CA PHE A 11 29.88 41.52 -13.35
C PHE A 11 30.62 40.45 -12.54
N ASN A 12 31.81 40.75 -12.02
CA ASN A 12 32.54 39.83 -11.15
C ASN A 12 31.96 39.85 -9.72
N PRO A 13 31.40 38.75 -9.21
CA PRO A 13 30.76 38.70 -7.89
C PRO A 13 31.73 38.96 -6.75
N LYS A 14 33.02 38.63 -6.91
CA LYS A 14 34.05 38.91 -5.90
C LYS A 14 34.33 40.40 -5.77
N ALA A 15 34.37 41.11 -6.88
CA ALA A 15 34.56 42.56 -6.89
C ALA A 15 33.34 43.28 -6.31
N GLY A 16 32.13 42.83 -6.65
CA GLY A 16 30.89 43.38 -6.09
C GLY A 16 30.76 43.17 -4.57
N ALA A 17 31.14 42.00 -4.05
CA ALA A 17 31.14 41.75 -2.61
C ALA A 17 32.16 42.63 -1.85
N LEU A 18 33.34 42.86 -2.42
CA LEU A 18 34.36 43.74 -1.84
C LEU A 18 33.91 45.21 -1.86
N ASP A 19 33.29 45.66 -2.95
CA ASP A 19 32.76 47.02 -3.08
C ASP A 19 31.62 47.28 -2.08
N PHE A 20 30.69 46.33 -1.96
CA PHE A 20 29.64 46.36 -0.94
C PHE A 20 30.22 46.42 0.48
N TRP A 21 31.23 45.60 0.79
CA TRP A 21 31.85 45.57 2.11
C TRP A 21 32.60 46.86 2.46
N HIS A 22 33.25 47.46 1.47
CA HIS A 22 33.90 48.75 1.61
C HIS A 22 32.88 49.87 1.90
N GLU A 23 31.75 49.90 1.19
CA GLU A 23 30.67 50.86 1.42
C GLU A 23 29.99 50.65 2.79
N PHE A 24 29.72 49.41 3.15
CA PHE A 24 29.06 49.05 4.40
C PHE A 24 29.87 49.44 5.65
N ARG A 25 31.21 49.42 5.57
CA ARG A 25 32.11 49.81 6.67
C ARG A 25 32.23 51.33 6.85
N LYS A 26 31.77 52.15 5.91
CA LYS A 26 31.81 53.61 6.07
C LYS A 26 30.97 54.03 7.29
N PRO A 27 31.40 55.08 8.02
CA PRO A 27 30.64 55.61 9.15
C PRO A 27 29.41 56.40 8.65
N ASN A 28 28.34 55.68 8.32
CA ASN A 28 27.03 56.25 7.99
C ASN A 28 26.06 56.00 9.15
N PRO A 29 25.37 57.03 9.69
CA PRO A 29 24.39 56.87 10.77
C PRO A 29 23.23 55.93 10.40
N TYR A 30 22.89 55.79 9.11
CA TYR A 30 21.72 55.03 8.64
C TYR A 30 22.00 53.58 8.23
N ARG A 31 23.23 53.08 8.38
CA ARG A 31 23.63 51.71 7.97
C ARG A 31 22.79 50.61 8.62
N TRP A 32 22.54 50.72 9.93
CA TRP A 32 21.77 49.74 10.69
C TRP A 32 20.26 49.85 10.47
N PRO A 33 19.65 51.06 10.46
CA PRO A 33 18.25 51.22 10.09
C PRO A 33 17.88 50.65 8.73
N ILE A 34 18.67 50.92 7.68
CA ILE A 34 18.40 50.43 6.33
C ILE A 34 18.54 48.90 6.27
N LEU A 35 19.58 48.34 6.91
CA LEU A 35 19.76 46.89 6.99
C LEU A 35 18.59 46.21 7.71
N ALA A 36 18.17 46.76 8.85
CA ALA A 36 17.03 46.24 9.60
C ALA A 36 15.73 46.30 8.78
N ALA A 37 15.46 47.42 8.12
CA ALA A 37 14.30 47.56 7.24
C ALA A 37 14.32 46.56 6.07
N SER A 38 15.51 46.28 5.52
CA SER A 38 15.69 45.32 4.43
C SER A 38 15.48 43.87 4.87
N CYS A 39 15.88 43.52 6.09
CA CYS A 39 15.69 42.16 6.64
C CYS A 39 14.27 41.92 7.18
N LEU A 40 13.49 42.97 7.43
CA LEU A 40 12.19 42.88 8.10
C LEU A 40 11.17 41.99 7.36
N PRO A 41 10.98 42.09 6.02
CA PRO A 41 10.06 41.21 5.30
C PRO A 41 10.44 39.74 5.42
N LEU A 42 11.75 39.44 5.36
CA LEU A 42 12.27 38.07 5.47
C LEU A 42 12.02 37.50 6.87
N ALA A 43 12.32 38.28 7.91
CA ALA A 43 12.11 37.88 9.30
C ALA A 43 10.62 37.61 9.60
N VAL A 44 9.72 38.42 9.04
CA VAL A 44 8.27 38.22 9.17
C VAL A 44 7.82 36.91 8.52
N ILE A 45 8.28 36.63 7.30
CA ILE A 45 7.93 35.39 6.59
C ILE A 45 8.43 34.16 7.36
N PHE A 46 9.67 34.17 7.83
CA PHE A 46 10.21 33.04 8.60
C PHE A 46 9.57 32.89 9.98
N GLY A 47 9.24 34.00 10.65
CA GLY A 47 8.51 33.96 11.92
C GLY A 47 7.12 33.35 11.76
N TRP A 48 6.43 33.66 10.66
CA TRP A 48 5.15 33.05 10.33
C TRP A 48 5.30 31.58 9.92
N LEU A 49 6.29 31.25 9.10
CA LEU A 49 6.53 29.86 8.66
C LEU A 49 6.94 28.93 9.82
N SER A 50 7.58 29.47 10.85
CA SER A 50 8.04 28.71 12.01
C SER A 50 6.91 28.26 12.95
N THR A 51 5.66 28.70 12.74
CA THR A 51 4.53 28.22 13.54
C THR A 51 4.04 26.88 12.99
N GLU A 52 4.74 25.80 13.32
CA GLU A 52 4.26 24.45 13.04
C GLU A 52 3.26 24.00 14.11
N THR A 53 2.07 23.59 13.69
CA THR A 53 1.09 22.93 14.55
C THR A 53 1.41 21.44 14.60
N HIS A 54 2.09 20.99 15.65
CA HIS A 54 2.28 19.55 15.86
C HIS A 54 1.00 18.92 16.42
N TYR A 55 0.31 18.15 15.58
CA TYR A 55 -0.72 17.23 16.04
C TYR A 55 -0.06 16.09 16.81
N LYS A 56 -0.38 15.98 18.11
CA LYS A 56 0.10 14.88 18.94
C LYS A 56 -0.37 13.55 18.33
N GLU A 57 0.53 12.57 18.25
CA GLU A 57 0.17 11.22 17.81
C GLU A 57 -0.98 10.69 18.69
N PRO A 58 -2.02 10.07 18.10
CA PRO A 58 -3.11 9.49 18.87
C PRO A 58 -2.55 8.41 19.80
N ALA A 59 -3.00 8.40 21.06
CA ALA A 59 -2.60 7.37 22.01
C ALA A 59 -2.95 5.98 21.46
N ARG A 60 -2.02 5.02 21.59
CA ARG A 60 -2.26 3.64 21.15
C ARG A 60 -3.49 3.09 21.89
N PRO A 61 -4.43 2.43 21.19
CA PRO A 61 -5.61 1.88 21.83
C PRO A 61 -5.23 0.72 22.77
N THR A 62 -5.92 0.63 23.91
CA THR A 62 -5.82 -0.52 24.82
C THR A 62 -6.62 -1.67 24.26
N ILE A 63 -6.00 -2.83 24.05
CA ILE A 63 -6.66 -4.05 23.58
C ILE A 63 -6.99 -4.92 24.79
N THR A 64 -8.28 -5.20 25.01
CA THR A 64 -8.73 -6.20 25.99
C THR A 64 -9.01 -7.51 25.27
N TYR A 65 -8.23 -8.55 25.58
CA TYR A 65 -8.46 -9.89 25.06
C TYR A 65 -9.55 -10.59 25.88
N ILE A 66 -10.55 -11.13 25.21
CA ILE A 66 -11.58 -11.99 25.81
C ILE A 66 -11.26 -13.41 25.36
N THR A 67 -10.77 -14.25 26.28
CA THR A 67 -10.41 -15.65 25.98
C THR A 67 -11.54 -16.57 26.42
N THR A 68 -11.93 -17.51 25.54
CA THR A 68 -12.93 -18.55 25.86
C THR A 68 -12.29 -19.82 26.41
N PHE A 69 -10.99 -19.98 26.22
CA PHE A 69 -10.22 -21.10 26.76
C PHE A 69 -9.57 -20.72 28.09
N ASP A 70 -9.47 -21.72 28.96
CA ASP A 70 -8.74 -21.62 30.22
C ASP A 70 -7.25 -21.32 29.93
N PRO A 71 -6.64 -20.31 30.58
CA PRO A 71 -5.24 -19.97 30.38
C PRO A 71 -4.25 -21.00 30.94
N GLU A 72 -4.68 -21.87 31.84
CA GLU A 72 -3.85 -22.92 32.48
C GLU A 72 -4.05 -24.31 31.85
N ARG A 73 -4.85 -24.38 30.77
CA ARG A 73 -5.03 -25.59 29.94
C ARG A 73 -3.68 -26.18 29.54
N THR A 74 -3.52 -27.48 29.74
CA THR A 74 -2.32 -28.22 29.39
C THR A 74 -2.28 -28.61 27.90
N ASP A 75 -1.08 -28.85 27.37
CA ASP A 75 -0.87 -29.36 26.00
C ASP A 75 -1.61 -30.68 25.74
N GLU A 76 -1.72 -31.55 26.74
CA GLU A 76 -2.46 -32.81 26.62
C GLU A 76 -3.96 -32.58 26.43
N GLU A 77 -4.55 -31.68 27.21
CA GLU A 77 -5.95 -31.27 27.06
C GLU A 77 -6.19 -30.56 25.72
N ILE A 78 -5.21 -29.79 25.22
CA ILE A 78 -5.26 -29.19 23.90
C ILE A 78 -5.40 -30.27 22.82
N MET A 79 -4.52 -31.25 22.85
CA MET A 79 -4.47 -32.31 21.86
C MET A 79 -5.73 -33.19 21.91
N ALA A 80 -6.20 -33.52 23.11
CA ALA A 80 -7.43 -34.30 23.29
C ALA A 80 -8.65 -33.57 22.71
N SER A 81 -8.81 -32.27 23.01
CA SER A 81 -9.89 -31.45 22.46
C SER A 81 -9.81 -31.35 20.94
N ASN A 82 -8.62 -31.13 20.38
CA ASN A 82 -8.42 -31.05 18.94
C ASN A 82 -8.76 -32.36 18.24
N ARG A 83 -8.37 -33.51 18.80
CA ARG A 83 -8.70 -34.83 18.24
C ARG A 83 -10.21 -35.06 18.20
N ALA A 84 -10.91 -34.80 19.31
CA ALA A 84 -12.35 -34.96 19.38
C ALA A 84 -13.07 -34.03 18.37
N ASN A 85 -12.60 -32.79 18.23
CA ASN A 85 -13.14 -31.86 17.24
C ASN A 85 -12.87 -32.31 15.80
N GLN A 86 -11.70 -32.90 15.55
CA GLN A 86 -11.31 -33.41 14.24
C GLN A 86 -12.19 -34.60 13.84
N GLU A 87 -12.46 -35.54 14.75
CA GLU A 87 -13.39 -36.65 14.50
C GLU A 87 -14.80 -36.14 14.13
N VAL A 88 -15.33 -35.16 14.88
CA VAL A 88 -16.64 -34.56 14.57
C VAL A 88 -16.64 -33.84 13.23
N LYS A 89 -15.53 -33.18 12.88
CA LYS A 89 -15.37 -32.50 11.60
C LYS A 89 -15.39 -33.51 10.45
N GLU A 90 -14.58 -34.56 10.53
CA GLU A 90 -14.50 -35.62 9.52
C GLU A 90 -15.88 -36.26 9.29
N LEU A 91 -16.59 -36.60 10.37
CA LEU A 91 -17.94 -37.19 10.30
C LEU A 91 -18.97 -36.26 9.64
N ARG A 92 -18.80 -34.93 9.78
CA ARG A 92 -19.65 -33.93 9.11
C ARG A 92 -19.28 -33.77 7.64
N GLU A 93 -18.00 -33.80 7.32
CA GLU A 93 -17.48 -33.70 5.95
C GLU A 93 -17.92 -34.91 5.13
N GLU A 94 -17.74 -36.13 5.64
CA GLU A 94 -18.23 -37.36 5.01
C GLU A 94 -19.73 -37.31 4.70
N ARG A 95 -20.53 -36.85 5.66
CA ARG A 95 -21.99 -36.68 5.47
C ARG A 95 -22.31 -35.62 4.43
N ALA A 96 -21.59 -34.50 4.43
CA ALA A 96 -21.79 -33.43 3.47
C ALA A 96 -21.42 -33.89 2.05
N GLU A 97 -20.34 -34.65 1.90
CA GLU A 97 -19.92 -35.25 0.63
C GLU A 97 -20.95 -36.23 0.10
N ALA A 98 -21.44 -37.15 0.94
CA ALA A 98 -22.50 -38.09 0.57
C ALA A 98 -23.79 -37.37 0.13
N ILE A 99 -24.16 -36.29 0.82
CA ILE A 99 -25.31 -35.47 0.43
C ILE A 99 -25.04 -34.76 -0.90
N ALA A 100 -23.84 -34.22 -1.11
CA ALA A 100 -23.47 -33.53 -2.34
C ALA A 100 -23.46 -34.48 -3.54
N GLU A 101 -22.95 -35.70 -3.38
CA GLU A 101 -22.99 -36.75 -4.39
C GLU A 101 -24.42 -37.11 -4.76
N ARG A 102 -25.24 -37.43 -3.75
CA ARG A 102 -26.65 -37.74 -3.97
C ARG A 102 -27.40 -36.58 -4.63
N LYS A 103 -27.10 -35.34 -4.27
CA LYS A 103 -27.67 -34.15 -4.95
C LYS A 103 -27.28 -34.11 -6.42
N ARG A 104 -26.00 -34.30 -6.75
CA ARG A 104 -25.53 -34.35 -8.14
C ARG A 104 -26.28 -35.42 -8.92
N GLU A 105 -26.36 -36.65 -8.38
CA GLU A 105 -27.09 -37.74 -9.02
C GLU A 105 -28.56 -37.42 -9.27
N LEU A 106 -29.24 -36.85 -8.28
CA LEU A 106 -30.65 -36.44 -8.40
C LEU A 106 -30.83 -35.37 -9.49
N TYR A 107 -29.95 -34.37 -9.57
CA TYR A 107 -30.02 -33.35 -10.61
C TYR A 107 -29.74 -33.92 -12.01
N LYS A 108 -28.76 -34.84 -12.15
CA LYS A 108 -28.51 -35.55 -13.41
C LYS A 108 -29.74 -36.38 -13.81
N ALA A 109 -30.34 -37.09 -12.87
CA ALA A 109 -31.54 -37.89 -13.12
C ALA A 109 -32.74 -37.02 -13.54
N LEU A 110 -32.93 -35.87 -12.86
CA LEU A 110 -33.97 -34.89 -13.22
C LEU A 110 -33.74 -34.33 -14.62
N GLY A 111 -32.52 -33.92 -14.96
CA GLY A 111 -32.18 -33.41 -16.29
C GLY A 111 -32.49 -34.42 -17.39
N ARG A 112 -32.10 -35.69 -17.20
CA ARG A 112 -32.45 -36.77 -18.13
C ARG A 112 -33.96 -36.95 -18.27
N ALA A 113 -34.69 -36.92 -17.15
CA ALA A 113 -36.15 -37.07 -17.15
C ALA A 113 -36.87 -35.90 -17.85
N THR A 114 -36.30 -34.69 -17.83
CA THR A 114 -36.86 -33.52 -18.53
C THR A 114 -36.35 -33.38 -19.97
N GLY A 115 -35.63 -34.38 -20.50
CA GLY A 115 -35.17 -34.42 -21.89
C GLY A 115 -33.86 -33.66 -22.18
N MET A 116 -33.06 -33.36 -21.15
CA MET A 116 -31.74 -32.74 -21.30
C MET A 116 -30.65 -33.81 -21.50
N ASP A 117 -29.72 -33.57 -22.44
CA ASP A 117 -28.54 -34.42 -22.63
C ASP A 117 -27.44 -34.05 -21.62
N VAL A 118 -27.50 -34.70 -20.46
CA VAL A 118 -26.58 -34.45 -19.34
C VAL A 118 -25.15 -34.91 -19.66
N ASP A 119 -24.99 -35.95 -20.47
CA ASP A 119 -23.68 -36.53 -20.79
C ASP A 119 -22.89 -35.63 -21.75
N GLU A 120 -23.57 -35.01 -22.71
CA GLU A 120 -22.96 -33.98 -23.56
C GLU A 120 -22.52 -32.75 -22.76
N ILE A 121 -23.36 -32.29 -21.83
CA ILE A 121 -23.07 -31.16 -20.95
C ILE A 121 -21.84 -31.44 -20.08
N GLU A 122 -21.73 -32.65 -19.52
CA GLU A 122 -20.58 -33.04 -18.69
C GLU A 122 -19.27 -33.08 -19.48
N ARG A 123 -19.26 -33.67 -20.69
CA ARG A 123 -18.06 -33.65 -21.55
C ARG A 123 -17.61 -32.24 -21.89
N ARG A 124 -18.56 -31.35 -22.22
CA ARG A 124 -18.24 -29.96 -22.53
C ARG A 124 -17.64 -29.24 -21.32
N ALA A 125 -18.23 -29.46 -20.13
CA ALA A 125 -17.73 -28.89 -18.88
C ALA A 125 -16.33 -29.41 -18.51
N GLU A 126 -16.03 -30.68 -18.74
CA GLU A 126 -14.69 -31.25 -18.54
C GLU A 126 -13.65 -30.63 -19.47
N ALA A 127 -13.98 -30.48 -20.75
CA ALA A 127 -13.10 -29.84 -21.72
C ALA A 127 -12.80 -28.37 -21.36
N GLU A 128 -13.82 -27.65 -20.89
CA GLU A 128 -13.67 -26.26 -20.44
C GLU A 128 -12.81 -26.15 -19.17
N ARG A 129 -13.05 -27.01 -18.17
CA ARG A 129 -12.23 -27.08 -16.95
C ARG A 129 -10.76 -27.40 -17.25
N ALA A 130 -10.49 -28.38 -18.12
CA ALA A 130 -9.13 -28.73 -18.51
C ALA A 130 -8.41 -27.57 -19.22
N ALA A 131 -9.12 -26.82 -20.08
CA ALA A 131 -8.58 -25.64 -20.74
C ALA A 131 -8.29 -24.51 -19.76
N GLU A 132 -9.16 -24.29 -18.76
CA GLU A 132 -8.96 -23.29 -17.71
C GLU A 132 -7.80 -23.66 -16.77
N GLU A 133 -7.68 -24.94 -16.40
CA GLU A 133 -6.55 -25.44 -15.61
C GLU A 133 -5.22 -25.29 -16.34
N ALA A 134 -5.18 -25.59 -17.64
CA ALA A 134 -4.01 -25.36 -18.48
C ALA A 134 -3.65 -23.87 -18.55
N ALA A 135 -4.63 -23.00 -18.82
CA ALA A 135 -4.41 -21.56 -18.88
C ALA A 135 -3.96 -20.97 -17.53
N THR A 136 -4.50 -21.46 -16.40
CA THR A 136 -4.07 -21.02 -15.07
C THR A 136 -2.68 -21.55 -14.72
N ALA A 137 -2.32 -22.76 -15.12
CA ALA A 137 -0.97 -23.30 -14.96
C ALA A 137 0.06 -22.50 -15.78
N GLU A 138 -0.26 -22.14 -17.02
CA GLU A 138 0.57 -21.28 -17.87
C GLU A 138 0.73 -19.88 -17.27
N ARG A 139 -0.34 -19.27 -16.75
CA ARG A 139 -0.27 -17.97 -16.06
C ARG A 139 0.60 -18.02 -14.79
N ARG A 140 0.47 -19.09 -13.99
CA ARG A 140 1.33 -19.31 -12.81
C ARG A 140 2.79 -19.50 -13.20
N ALA A 141 3.06 -20.27 -14.26
CA ALA A 141 4.41 -20.52 -14.77
C ALA A 141 5.05 -19.26 -15.37
N ALA A 142 4.25 -18.39 -15.99
CA ALA A 142 4.70 -17.10 -16.54
C ALA A 142 4.95 -16.02 -15.46
N GLY A 143 4.76 -16.34 -14.17
CA GLY A 143 4.98 -15.39 -13.07
C GLY A 143 3.99 -14.22 -13.07
N ALA A 144 2.85 -14.36 -13.76
CA ALA A 144 1.79 -13.36 -13.76
C ALA A 144 1.07 -13.40 -12.41
N ASP A 145 1.61 -12.66 -11.44
CA ASP A 145 0.95 -12.39 -10.17
C ASP A 145 -0.30 -11.54 -10.44
N PRO A 146 -1.53 -12.05 -10.20
CA PRO A 146 -2.75 -11.28 -10.42
C PRO A 146 -2.86 -10.06 -9.48
N ALA A 147 -1.96 -9.91 -8.49
CA ALA A 147 -1.90 -8.75 -7.61
C ALA A 147 -1.13 -7.54 -8.21
N ALA A 148 -0.40 -7.71 -9.32
CA ALA A 148 0.36 -6.63 -9.95
C ALA A 148 -0.46 -5.86 -11.01
N ALA A 149 -1.64 -5.38 -10.64
CA ALA A 149 -2.28 -4.32 -11.43
C ALA A 149 -1.54 -2.99 -11.16
N PRO A 150 -1.11 -2.24 -12.19
CA PRO A 150 -0.44 -0.96 -11.98
C PRO A 150 -1.46 0.05 -11.40
N GLN A 151 -1.26 0.45 -10.14
CA GLN A 151 -2.00 1.53 -9.48
C GLN A 151 -1.55 2.92 -9.98
N ASP A 152 -1.37 3.09 -11.29
CA ASP A 152 -0.82 4.34 -11.83
C ASP A 152 -1.73 4.92 -12.90
N ARG A 153 -2.93 5.37 -12.47
CA ARG A 153 -3.74 6.41 -13.14
C ARG A 153 -4.81 6.96 -12.18
N ALA A 154 -4.44 7.81 -11.23
CA ALA A 154 -5.43 8.70 -10.61
C ALA A 154 -4.87 9.96 -9.91
N GLU A 155 -3.73 10.53 -10.28
CA GLU A 155 -3.38 11.88 -9.81
C GLU A 155 -2.77 12.71 -10.95
N GLY A 156 -3.63 13.40 -11.70
CA GLY A 156 -3.17 14.18 -12.84
C GLY A 156 -4.23 15.04 -13.53
N THR A 157 -5.23 15.56 -12.83
CA THR A 157 -6.04 16.68 -13.33
C THR A 157 -6.65 17.46 -12.17
N ALA A 158 -5.96 18.50 -11.72
CA ALA A 158 -6.61 19.66 -11.14
C ALA A 158 -5.83 20.90 -11.63
N ARG A 159 -6.46 21.59 -12.58
CA ARG A 159 -6.09 22.94 -13.01
C ARG A 159 -7.15 23.89 -12.45
#